data_AF-D8QT53-F1
#
_entry.id   AF-D8QT53-F1
#
_cell.length_a   1.000
_cell.length_b   1.000
_cell.length_c   1.000
_cell.angle_alpha   90.00
_cell.angle_beta   90.00
_cell.angle_gamma   90.00
#
_symmetry.space_group_name_H-M   'P 1'
#
loop_
_entity.id
_entity.type
_entity.pdbx_description
1 polymer ?
#
loop_
_entity_poly.entity_id
_entity_poly.type
_entity_poly.pdbx_seq_one_letter_code
_entity_poly.pdbx_strand_id
1 'polypeptide(L)'
;MIQEEKLESPPSLSRRQAVLASTTGIVLAGMMELHPCAALADFIEDYKSDTEAVIAKVKETLALEKTDPAKPNAVASLRQSSNSWVAKYRREKSVAGKPSFSNMYSVLNAISGHYISFGPSSTIPAKRQQRILEEVKDAEKALSRGR
;
A
#
# COMPACT_ATOMS: atom_id res chain seq x y z
N MET A 1 -16.91 -46.18 -63.28
CA MET A 1 -15.84 -45.16 -63.41
C MET A 1 -15.53 -44.64 -62.01
N ILE A 2 -14.27 -44.88 -61.61
CA ILE A 2 -13.43 -44.16 -60.64
C ILE A 2 -13.89 -44.10 -59.18
N GLN A 3 -13.05 -44.69 -58.32
CA GLN A 3 -13.10 -44.70 -56.86
C GLN A 3 -12.47 -43.45 -56.23
N GLU A 4 -12.97 -43.20 -55.03
CA GLU A 4 -12.62 -42.24 -53.99
C GLU A 4 -11.21 -42.32 -53.39
N GLU A 5 -10.88 -41.24 -52.70
CA GLU A 5 -9.67 -40.81 -52.02
C GLU A 5 -9.26 -41.67 -50.81
N LYS A 6 -7.96 -41.60 -50.49
CA LYS A 6 -7.18 -42.53 -49.64
C LYS A 6 -6.95 -41.96 -48.23
N LEU A 7 -7.27 -42.76 -47.21
CA LEU A 7 -7.04 -42.49 -45.78
C LEU A 7 -5.63 -42.93 -45.31
N GLU A 8 -5.15 -42.29 -44.25
CA GLU A 8 -3.76 -42.21 -43.75
C GLU A 8 -3.40 -43.22 -42.63
N SER A 9 -2.09 -43.56 -42.52
CA SER A 9 -1.25 -43.73 -41.30
C SER A 9 -0.20 -44.86 -41.43
N PRO A 10 1.07 -44.66 -40.99
CA PRO A 10 2.02 -45.75 -40.78
C PRO A 10 2.40 -46.02 -39.29
N PRO A 11 3.03 -47.17 -39.00
CA PRO A 11 2.85 -47.90 -37.74
C PRO A 11 3.98 -47.76 -36.69
N SER A 12 3.75 -48.49 -35.59
CA SER A 12 4.36 -48.55 -34.25
C SER A 12 5.84 -48.91 -34.09
N LEU A 13 6.36 -48.52 -32.91
CA LEU A 13 7.71 -48.61 -32.31
C LEU A 13 8.28 -50.04 -32.10
N SER A 14 9.61 -50.19 -32.07
CA SER A 14 10.29 -51.29 -31.33
C SER A 14 11.76 -51.02 -30.91
N ARG A 15 11.99 -51.02 -29.59
CA ARG A 15 13.07 -51.64 -28.78
C ARG A 15 14.40 -52.03 -29.49
N ARG A 16 15.51 -51.35 -29.13
CA ARG A 16 16.79 -51.94 -28.64
C ARG A 16 17.88 -50.86 -28.44
N GLN A 17 18.15 -50.56 -27.17
CA GLN A 17 19.45 -50.28 -26.52
C GLN A 17 20.58 -49.62 -27.32
N ALA A 18 21.03 -48.45 -26.83
CA ALA A 18 22.45 -48.21 -26.53
C ALA A 18 22.56 -47.10 -25.47
N VAL A 19 22.89 -47.49 -24.24
CA VAL A 19 23.41 -46.61 -23.18
C VAL A 19 24.91 -46.48 -23.42
N LEU A 20 25.45 -45.26 -23.42
CA LEU A 20 26.80 -44.98 -22.94
C LEU A 20 26.87 -43.54 -22.45
N ALA A 21 27.26 -43.39 -21.20
CA ALA A 21 27.36 -42.16 -20.44
C ALA A 21 28.61 -41.36 -20.82
N SER A 22 28.48 -40.04 -20.83
CA SER A 22 29.59 -39.12 -20.57
C SER A 22 29.06 -37.96 -19.72
N THR A 23 29.44 -37.99 -18.45
CA THR A 23 29.24 -36.96 -17.44
C THR A 23 30.10 -35.73 -17.74
N THR A 24 29.49 -34.56 -17.88
CA THR A 24 30.19 -33.27 -17.74
C THR A 24 29.41 -32.37 -16.78
N GLY A 25 29.98 -32.23 -15.58
CA GLY A 25 29.80 -31.19 -14.56
C GLY A 25 28.52 -30.37 -14.49
N ILE A 26 27.65 -30.73 -13.54
CA ILE A 26 26.71 -29.84 -12.85
C ILE A 26 27.48 -29.07 -11.77
N VAL A 27 27.48 -27.74 -11.80
CA VAL A 27 27.18 -26.85 -10.66
C VAL A 27 26.77 -25.47 -11.22
N LEU A 28 25.48 -25.30 -11.50
CA LEU A 28 24.88 -23.96 -11.55
C LEU A 28 24.49 -23.60 -10.10
N ALA A 29 25.45 -23.11 -9.33
CA ALA A 29 25.18 -22.58 -7.99
C ALA A 29 24.46 -21.24 -8.15
N GLY A 30 23.14 -21.28 -7.97
CA GLY A 30 22.27 -20.12 -8.04
C GLY A 30 22.63 -19.07 -6.99
N MET A 31 22.95 -17.87 -7.46
CA MET A 31 22.84 -16.66 -6.65
C MET A 31 21.48 -16.03 -6.97
N MET A 32 20.42 -16.67 -6.48
CA MET A 32 19.13 -15.99 -6.37
C MET A 32 19.24 -15.13 -5.13
N GLU A 33 19.53 -13.85 -5.32
CA GLU A 33 19.64 -12.93 -4.20
C GLU A 33 18.28 -12.84 -3.48
N LEU A 34 18.25 -13.38 -2.27
CA LEU A 34 17.14 -13.28 -1.32
C LEU A 34 16.99 -11.83 -0.84
N HIS A 35 16.29 -10.99 -1.61
CA HIS A 35 15.90 -9.63 -1.18
C HIS A 35 14.41 -9.36 -0.86
N PRO A 36 13.48 -10.34 -0.73
CA PRO A 36 12.07 -9.98 -0.46
C PRO A 36 11.84 -9.44 0.96
N CYS A 37 12.68 -9.80 1.94
CA CYS A 37 12.47 -9.40 3.34
C CYS A 37 12.96 -7.96 3.63
N ALA A 38 14.07 -7.53 3.00
CA ALA A 38 14.60 -6.19 3.19
C ALA A 38 13.66 -5.13 2.61
N ALA A 39 13.18 -5.32 1.38
CA ALA A 39 12.23 -4.42 0.75
C ALA A 39 10.90 -4.28 1.52
N LEU A 40 10.44 -5.36 2.17
CA LEU A 40 9.26 -5.30 3.03
C LEU A 40 9.54 -4.54 4.33
N ALA A 41 10.70 -4.72 4.95
CA ALA A 41 11.09 -3.99 6.15
C ALA A 41 11.18 -2.48 5.87
N ASP A 42 11.85 -2.11 4.77
CA ASP A 42 11.94 -0.72 4.31
C ASP A 42 10.55 -0.12 4.06
N PHE A 43 9.65 -0.87 3.41
CA PHE A 43 8.27 -0.43 3.19
C PHE A 43 7.48 -0.19 4.50
N ILE A 44 7.71 -0.99 5.54
CA ILE A 44 7.06 -0.82 6.84
C ILE A 44 7.63 0.38 7.60
N GLU A 45 8.94 0.63 7.52
CA GLU A 45 9.55 1.83 8.08
C GLU A 45 9.06 3.10 7.35
N ASP A 46 8.96 3.05 6.02
CA ASP A 46 8.32 4.07 5.21
C ASP A 46 6.88 4.34 5.68
N TYR A 47 6.09 3.28 5.89
CA TYR A 47 4.72 3.41 6.40
C TYR A 47 4.67 4.13 7.74
N LYS A 48 5.58 3.78 8.65
CA LYS A 48 5.66 4.42 9.96
C LYS A 48 5.99 5.90 9.84
N SER A 49 7.07 6.23 9.13
CA SER A 49 7.52 7.60 8.90
C SER A 49 6.45 8.47 8.21
N ASP A 50 5.87 7.97 7.11
CA ASP A 50 4.87 8.69 6.34
C ASP A 50 3.57 8.89 7.17
N THR A 51 3.19 7.91 7.98
CA THR A 51 2.00 8.03 8.85
C THR A 51 2.24 9.02 9.99
N GLU A 52 3.43 9.05 10.59
CA GLU A 52 3.82 10.04 11.60
C GLU A 52 3.79 11.47 11.00
N ALA A 53 4.30 11.65 9.78
CA ALA A 53 4.24 12.92 9.07
C ALA A 53 2.80 13.38 8.80
N VAL A 54 1.91 12.47 8.39
CA VAL A 54 0.48 12.80 8.20
C VAL A 54 -0.19 13.14 9.53
N ILE A 55 0.11 12.42 10.61
CA ILE A 55 -0.39 12.72 11.97
C ILE A 55 0.02 14.13 12.40
N ALA A 56 1.30 14.48 12.23
CA ALA A 56 1.80 15.82 12.55
C ALA A 56 1.04 16.88 11.74
N LYS A 57 0.85 16.64 10.45
CA LYS A 57 0.13 17.56 9.56
C LYS A 57 -1.33 17.76 9.96
N VAL A 58 -2.01 16.70 10.41
CA VAL A 58 -3.36 16.79 10.97
C VAL A 58 -3.36 17.66 12.23
N LYS A 59 -2.47 17.38 13.18
CA LYS A 59 -2.38 18.15 14.45
C LYS A 59 -2.10 19.63 14.18
N GLU A 60 -1.16 19.95 13.30
CA GLU A 60 -0.84 21.33 12.88
C GLU A 60 -2.06 22.02 12.26
N THR A 61 -2.71 21.38 11.28
CA THR A 61 -3.85 21.99 10.57
C THR A 61 -5.02 22.27 11.51
N LEU A 62 -5.25 21.40 12.49
CA LEU A 62 -6.31 21.58 13.48
C LEU A 62 -5.98 22.59 14.58
N ALA A 63 -4.69 22.90 14.79
CA ALA A 63 -4.26 23.93 15.73
C ALA A 63 -4.42 25.35 15.17
N LEU A 64 -4.63 25.50 13.86
CA LEU A 64 -4.79 26.82 13.24
C LEU A 64 -6.15 27.45 13.53
N GLU A 65 -6.10 28.69 14.00
CA GLU A 65 -7.26 29.54 14.25
C GLU A 65 -8.04 29.86 12.97
N LYS A 66 -9.32 30.17 13.09
CA LYS A 66 -10.18 30.53 11.94
C LYS A 66 -9.64 31.70 11.14
N THR A 67 -9.03 32.67 11.82
CA THR A 67 -8.54 33.92 11.25
C THR A 67 -7.12 33.81 10.71
N ASP A 68 -6.48 32.65 10.85
CA ASP A 68 -5.10 32.46 10.41
C ASP A 68 -5.01 32.45 8.86
N PRO A 69 -4.24 33.35 8.23
CA PRO A 69 -4.09 33.39 6.79
C PRO A 69 -3.39 32.13 6.22
N ALA A 70 -2.66 31.38 7.03
CA ALA A 70 -2.02 30.12 6.63
C ALA A 70 -3.00 28.94 6.54
N LYS A 71 -4.20 29.06 7.12
CA LYS A 71 -5.16 27.95 7.22
C LYS A 71 -5.54 27.33 5.87
N PRO A 72 -5.88 28.10 4.82
CA PRO A 72 -6.20 27.51 3.52
C PRO A 72 -5.04 26.71 2.91
N ASN A 73 -3.81 27.21 3.07
CA ASN A 73 -2.61 26.54 2.59
C ASN A 73 -2.32 25.26 3.39
N ALA A 74 -2.50 25.30 4.71
CA ALA A 74 -2.36 24.11 5.56
C ALA A 74 -3.37 23.02 5.19
N VAL A 75 -4.63 23.40 4.95
CA VAL A 75 -5.69 22.46 4.50
C VAL A 75 -5.37 21.87 3.12
N ALA A 76 -4.89 22.68 2.18
CA ALA A 76 -4.48 22.21 0.86
C ALA A 76 -3.31 21.22 0.95
N SER A 77 -2.30 21.55 1.76
CA SER A 77 -1.15 20.69 2.02
C SER A 77 -1.57 19.38 2.70
N LEU A 78 -2.46 19.42 3.70
CA LEU A 78 -3.01 18.23 4.34
C LEU A 78 -3.77 17.35 3.34
N ARG A 79 -4.57 17.95 2.45
CA ARG A 79 -5.28 17.21 1.39
C ARG A 79 -4.30 16.49 0.47
N GLN A 80 -3.21 17.16 0.07
CA GLN A 80 -2.17 16.55 -0.76
C GLN A 80 -1.50 15.38 -0.04
N SER A 81 -1.01 15.58 1.18
CA SER A 81 -0.39 14.53 2.00
C SER A 81 -1.33 13.34 2.21
N SER A 82 -2.61 13.61 2.51
CA SER A 82 -3.66 12.60 2.66
C SER A 82 -3.82 11.77 1.38
N ASN A 83 -3.93 12.43 0.22
CA ASN A 83 -4.11 11.72 -1.05
C ASN A 83 -2.90 10.86 -1.40
N SER A 84 -1.68 11.38 -1.20
CA SER A 84 -0.45 10.63 -1.43
C SER A 84 -0.35 9.41 -0.50
N TRP A 85 -0.63 9.59 0.79
CA TRP A 85 -0.59 8.50 1.78
C TRP A 85 -1.64 7.42 1.48
N VAL A 86 -2.89 7.81 1.19
CA VAL A 86 -3.94 6.85 0.81
C VAL A 86 -3.58 6.12 -0.48
N ALA A 87 -3.05 6.82 -1.48
CA ALA A 87 -2.63 6.21 -2.74
C ALA A 87 -1.51 5.18 -2.54
N LYS A 88 -0.53 5.49 -1.68
CA LYS A 88 0.62 4.62 -1.37
C LYS A 88 0.20 3.37 -0.59
N TYR A 89 -0.68 3.49 0.41
CA TYR A 89 -0.88 2.41 1.40
C TYR A 89 -2.21 1.65 1.29
N ARG A 90 -3.26 2.21 0.66
CA ARG A 90 -4.61 1.60 0.70
C ARG A 90 -4.70 0.21 0.08
N ARG A 91 -3.87 -0.10 -0.90
CA ARG A 91 -3.89 -1.39 -1.62
C ARG A 91 -2.89 -2.41 -1.05
N GLU A 92 -2.06 -1.98 -0.11
CA GLU A 92 -0.94 -2.76 0.38
C GLU A 92 -1.37 -3.62 1.56
N LYS A 93 -1.45 -4.94 1.34
CA LYS A 93 -2.01 -5.90 2.32
C LYS A 93 -1.25 -5.93 3.64
N SER A 94 0.04 -5.60 3.63
CA SER A 94 0.90 -5.51 4.81
C SER A 94 0.48 -4.41 5.79
N VAL A 95 -0.22 -3.37 5.32
CA VAL A 95 -0.65 -2.21 6.12
C VAL A 95 -2.16 -1.98 6.12
N ALA A 96 -2.88 -2.34 5.06
CA ALA A 96 -4.32 -2.04 4.94
C ALA A 96 -5.18 -2.71 6.01
N GLY A 97 -4.71 -3.83 6.60
CA GLY A 97 -5.38 -4.51 7.72
C GLY A 97 -5.01 -3.98 9.11
N LYS A 98 -4.12 -2.99 9.20
CA LYS A 98 -3.64 -2.42 10.47
C LYS A 98 -4.67 -1.48 11.09
N PRO A 99 -4.99 -1.60 12.39
CA PRO A 99 -5.70 -0.56 13.15
C PRO A 99 -5.17 0.86 12.94
N SER A 100 -3.84 1.07 12.88
CA SER A 100 -3.27 2.40 12.60
C SER A 100 -3.75 2.97 11.27
N PHE A 101 -3.73 2.16 10.21
CA PHE A 101 -4.21 2.56 8.89
C PHE A 101 -5.71 2.88 8.91
N SER A 102 -6.53 1.99 9.48
CA SER A 102 -7.99 2.14 9.49
C SER A 102 -8.44 3.38 10.27
N ASN A 103 -7.79 3.66 11.41
CA ASN A 103 -8.08 4.84 12.21
C ASN A 103 -7.66 6.12 11.48
N MET A 104 -6.44 6.17 10.91
CA MET A 104 -5.99 7.33 10.14
C MET A 104 -6.86 7.58 8.90
N TYR A 105 -7.25 6.53 8.18
CA TYR A 105 -8.14 6.68 7.02
C TYR A 105 -9.48 7.30 7.40
N SER A 106 -10.04 6.90 8.55
CA SER A 106 -11.28 7.46 9.08
C SER A 106 -11.13 8.94 9.44
N VAL A 107 -10.04 9.30 10.14
CA VAL A 107 -9.69 10.69 10.46
C VAL A 107 -9.60 11.55 9.20
N LEU A 108 -8.84 11.08 8.20
CA LEU A 108 -8.62 11.81 6.95
C LEU A 108 -9.94 12.03 6.19
N ASN A 109 -10.82 11.04 6.15
CA ASN A 109 -12.15 11.17 5.55
C ASN A 109 -13.05 12.16 6.32
N ALA A 110 -13.01 12.15 7.65
CA ALA A 110 -13.78 13.10 8.47
C ALA A 110 -13.34 14.55 8.22
N ILE A 111 -12.04 14.79 8.13
CA ILE A 111 -11.46 16.12 7.86
C ILE A 111 -11.76 16.55 6.42
N SER A 112 -11.50 15.67 5.44
CA SER A 112 -11.75 15.95 4.03
C SER A 112 -13.23 16.27 3.77
N GLY A 113 -14.14 15.48 4.34
CA GLY A 113 -15.58 15.73 4.23
C GLY A 113 -15.99 17.10 4.77
N HIS A 114 -15.41 17.54 5.90
CA HIS A 114 -15.67 18.88 6.42
C HIS A 114 -15.20 19.97 5.45
N TYR A 115 -13.95 19.93 5.00
CA TYR A 115 -13.43 21.00 4.14
C TYR A 115 -14.02 21.00 2.74
N ILE A 116 -14.49 19.85 2.23
CA ILE A 116 -15.27 19.78 0.99
C ILE A 116 -16.63 20.48 1.17
N SER A 117 -17.31 20.26 2.30
CA SER A 117 -18.64 20.83 2.53
C SER A 117 -18.63 22.31 2.95
N PHE A 118 -17.64 22.74 3.72
CA PHE A 118 -17.63 24.06 4.36
C PHE A 118 -16.50 24.99 3.87
N GLY A 119 -15.59 24.51 3.02
CA GLY A 119 -14.47 25.26 2.50
C GLY A 119 -13.24 25.32 3.43
N PRO A 120 -12.06 25.67 2.91
CA PRO A 120 -10.78 25.49 3.60
C PRO A 120 -10.54 26.46 4.78
N SER A 121 -11.30 27.56 4.86
CA SER A 121 -11.22 28.52 5.97
C SER A 121 -12.19 28.20 7.12
N SER A 122 -12.98 27.14 7.00
CA SER A 122 -13.93 26.74 8.03
C SER A 122 -13.23 26.11 9.24
N THR A 123 -13.83 26.24 10.42
CA THR A 123 -13.37 25.55 11.63
C THR A 123 -14.18 24.29 11.85
N ILE A 124 -13.48 23.20 12.16
CA ILE A 124 -14.12 21.97 12.62
C ILE A 124 -14.78 22.25 13.98
N PRO A 125 -16.06 21.90 14.19
CA PRO A 125 -16.71 22.08 15.49
C PRO A 125 -15.92 21.41 16.62
N ALA A 126 -15.77 22.07 17.77
CA ALA A 126 -14.90 21.65 18.87
C ALA A 126 -15.12 20.18 19.30
N LYS A 127 -16.38 19.75 19.46
CA LYS A 127 -16.71 18.36 19.82
C LYS A 127 -16.26 17.35 18.76
N ARG A 128 -16.29 17.72 17.47
CA ARG A 128 -15.80 16.87 16.37
C ARG A 128 -14.28 16.86 16.35
N GLN A 129 -13.65 18.01 16.54
CA GLN A 129 -12.19 18.13 16.61
C GLN A 129 -11.62 17.28 17.75
N GLN A 130 -12.24 17.30 18.93
CA GLN A 130 -11.81 16.48 20.06
C GLN A 130 -11.82 14.99 19.71
N ARG A 131 -12.92 14.48 19.12
CA ARG A 131 -12.99 13.07 18.69
C ARG A 131 -11.92 12.72 17.65
N ILE A 132 -11.69 13.61 16.68
CA ILE A 132 -10.63 13.42 15.69
C ILE A 132 -9.26 13.30 16.37
N LEU A 133 -8.98 14.16 17.35
CA LEU A 133 -7.71 14.11 18.08
C LEU A 133 -7.58 12.85 18.95
N GLU A 134 -8.67 12.32 19.48
CA GLU A 134 -8.70 11.02 20.17
C GLU A 134 -8.39 9.87 19.19
N GLU A 135 -9.05 9.83 18.03
CA GLU A 135 -8.79 8.83 16.98
C GLU A 135 -7.35 8.88 16.45
N VAL A 136 -6.78 10.09 16.30
CA VAL A 136 -5.37 10.29 15.93
C VAL A 136 -4.45 9.69 17.00
N LYS A 137 -4.72 9.90 18.29
CA LYS A 137 -3.92 9.31 19.38
C LYS A 137 -3.99 7.79 19.37
N ASP A 138 -5.18 7.23 19.11
CA ASP A 138 -5.34 5.78 19.01
C ASP A 138 -4.58 5.20 17.81
N ALA A 139 -4.60 5.91 16.68
CA ALA A 139 -3.81 5.54 15.51
C ALA A 139 -2.30 5.60 15.78
N GLU A 140 -1.82 6.68 16.39
CA GLU A 140 -0.42 6.87 16.79
C GLU A 140 0.05 5.76 17.76
N LYS A 141 -0.80 5.41 18.74
CA LYS A 141 -0.54 4.30 19.67
C LYS A 141 -0.57 2.95 18.98
N ALA A 142 -1.42 2.75 17.96
CA ALA A 142 -1.42 1.50 17.19
C ALA A 142 -0.14 1.39 16.35
N LEU A 143 0.25 2.48 15.69
CA LEU A 143 1.43 2.59 14.84
C LEU A 143 2.72 2.29 15.60
N SER A 144 2.88 2.86 16.80
CA SER A 144 4.05 2.60 17.64
C SER A 144 4.20 1.15 18.11
N ARG A 145 3.09 0.38 18.06
CA ARG A 145 3.07 -1.06 18.34
C ARG A 145 3.18 -1.92 17.07
N GLY A 146 3.39 -1.30 15.90
CA GLY A 146 3.41 -1.98 14.60
C GLY A 146 2.04 -2.51 14.16
N ARG A 147 0.95 -2.01 14.76
CA ARG A 147 -0.41 -2.50 14.55
C ARG A 147 -1.25 -1.54 13.76
#